data_AF-A0A183EHN0-F1
#
_entry.id   AF-A0A183EHN0-F1
#
_cell.length_a   1.000
_cell.length_b   1.000
_cell.length_c   1.000
_cell.angle_alpha   90.00
_cell.angle_beta   90.00
_cell.angle_gamma   90.00
#
_symmetry.space_group_name_H-M   'P 1'
#
loop_
_entity.id
_entity.type
_entity.pdbx_description
1 polymer ?
#
loop_
_entity_poly.entity_id
_entity_poly.type
_entity_poly.pdbx_seq_one_letter_code
_entity_poly.pdbx_strand_id
1 'polypeptide(L)'
;LNYGWDTKQLANSATRAKLRHRNVFVGVDCFGRGCFGGGGWNCHEAFKQVRWHDLSVALFAPGWIVEQMPHRDIIVNSLRSLFSVQWFWDRLISYVHPHPLTTLPLETNFSHGYIQDGENKRYNMSTAKLQPHYLATGVFPKSGGVHLILPGPGQYKLVNFKFLRPMHF
;
A
#
# COMPACT_ATOMS: atom_id res chain seq x y z
N LEU A 1 -1.35 -12.35 16.20
CA LEU A 1 -1.98 -13.64 15.83
C LEU A 1 -1.34 -14.14 14.55
N ASN A 2 -1.09 -15.45 14.45
CA ASN A 2 -0.68 -16.07 13.18
C ASN A 2 -1.84 -16.02 12.16
N TYR A 3 -1.59 -16.20 10.86
CA TYR A 3 -2.55 -15.99 9.77
C TYR A 3 -3.69 -17.02 9.64
N GLY A 4 -3.64 -18.13 10.40
CA GLY A 4 -4.70 -19.14 10.47
C GLY A 4 -5.73 -18.89 11.58
N TRP A 5 -6.15 -17.64 11.76
CA TRP A 5 -7.08 -17.25 12.83
C TRP A 5 -8.55 -17.42 12.44
N ASP A 6 -9.43 -17.50 13.45
CA ASP A 6 -10.88 -17.42 13.28
C ASP A 6 -11.48 -16.17 13.99
N THR A 7 -12.76 -15.88 13.76
CA THR A 7 -13.44 -14.70 14.32
C THR A 7 -13.54 -14.73 15.85
N LYS A 8 -13.63 -15.92 16.46
CA LYS A 8 -13.65 -16.08 17.92
C LYS A 8 -12.31 -15.70 18.52
N GLN A 9 -11.20 -16.09 17.89
CA GLN A 9 -9.85 -15.71 18.29
C GLN A 9 -9.63 -14.20 18.17
N LEU A 10 -10.17 -13.53 17.16
CA LEU A 10 -10.14 -12.07 17.05
C LEU A 10 -10.86 -11.41 18.23
N ALA A 11 -12.11 -11.79 18.47
CA ALA A 11 -12.92 -11.24 19.56
C ALA A 11 -12.25 -11.44 20.93
N ASN A 12 -11.75 -12.66 21.19
CA ASN A 12 -11.05 -12.97 22.43
C ASN A 12 -9.77 -12.16 22.58
N SER A 13 -9.01 -11.96 21.50
CA SER A 13 -7.77 -11.19 21.53
C SER A 13 -8.04 -9.71 21.80
N ALA A 14 -9.07 -9.13 21.17
CA ALA A 14 -9.49 -7.76 21.44
C ALA A 14 -9.90 -7.57 22.91
N THR A 15 -10.77 -8.44 23.42
CA THR A 15 -11.22 -8.42 24.82
C THR A 15 -10.05 -8.53 25.81
N ARG A 16 -9.11 -9.44 25.55
CA ARG A 16 -7.94 -9.64 26.42
C ARG A 16 -6.96 -8.47 26.37
N ALA A 17 -6.79 -7.85 25.21
CA ALA A 17 -5.87 -6.73 25.02
C ALA A 17 -6.39 -5.42 25.62
N LYS A 18 -7.71 -5.28 25.82
CA LYS A 18 -8.35 -4.08 26.38
C LYS A 18 -7.88 -2.82 25.62
N LEU A 19 -7.30 -1.84 26.32
CA LEU A 19 -6.78 -0.60 25.73
C LEU A 19 -5.57 -0.82 24.79
N ARG A 20 -4.93 -1.99 24.84
CA ARG A 20 -3.78 -2.34 23.98
C ARG A 20 -4.19 -3.11 22.72
N HIS A 21 -5.46 -3.09 22.32
CA HIS A 21 -5.95 -3.79 21.12
C HIS A 21 -5.16 -3.44 19.85
N ARG A 22 -4.67 -2.19 19.72
CA ARG A 22 -3.79 -1.75 18.62
C ARG A 22 -2.38 -2.34 18.64
N ASN A 23 -1.95 -2.95 19.74
CA ASN A 23 -0.67 -3.64 19.85
C ASN A 23 -0.79 -5.13 19.47
N VAL A 24 -1.99 -5.60 19.14
CA VAL A 24 -2.23 -6.95 18.63
C VAL A 24 -2.27 -6.89 17.12
N PHE A 25 -1.22 -7.42 16.49
CA PHE A 25 -1.11 -7.52 15.04
C PHE A 25 -1.60 -8.89 14.58
N VAL A 26 -2.60 -8.89 13.71
CA VAL A 26 -3.22 -10.09 13.15
C VAL A 26 -2.65 -10.37 11.77
N GLY A 27 -2.06 -11.54 11.60
CA GLY A 27 -1.43 -11.95 10.34
C GLY A 27 -2.42 -12.10 9.19
N VAL A 28 -2.04 -11.63 8.01
CA VAL A 28 -2.74 -11.85 6.73
C VAL A 28 -1.71 -12.29 5.72
N ASP A 29 -1.79 -13.54 5.24
CA ASP A 29 -0.83 -14.11 4.27
C ASP A 29 -1.27 -13.87 2.83
N CYS A 30 -0.48 -13.13 2.05
CA CYS A 30 -0.76 -12.89 0.64
C CYS A 30 -0.74 -14.17 -0.20
N PHE A 31 -0.05 -15.23 0.22
CA PHE A 31 -0.09 -16.53 -0.47
C PHE A 31 -1.35 -17.34 -0.13
N GLY A 32 -2.16 -16.90 0.84
CA GLY A 32 -3.45 -17.53 1.14
C GLY A 32 -3.39 -18.84 1.93
N ARG A 33 -2.25 -19.21 2.53
CA ARG A 33 -2.10 -20.50 3.22
C ARG A 33 -2.87 -20.51 4.54
N GLY A 34 -4.13 -20.95 4.48
CA GLY A 34 -5.04 -20.95 5.64
C GLY A 34 -5.47 -19.55 6.07
N CYS A 35 -5.29 -18.53 5.22
CA CYS A 35 -5.68 -17.16 5.52
C CYS A 35 -7.18 -16.95 5.26
N PHE A 36 -7.85 -16.23 6.15
CA PHE A 36 -9.21 -15.78 5.92
C PHE A 36 -9.33 -15.04 4.56
N GLY A 37 -10.35 -15.37 3.77
CA GLY A 37 -10.53 -14.82 2.42
C GLY A 37 -9.58 -15.38 1.34
N GLY A 38 -8.68 -16.30 1.69
CA GLY A 38 -7.81 -16.99 0.72
C GLY A 38 -6.59 -16.20 0.25
N GLY A 39 -6.27 -15.06 0.87
CA GLY A 39 -5.09 -14.25 0.54
C GLY A 39 -5.17 -13.58 -0.84
N GLY A 40 -4.00 -13.26 -1.40
CA GLY A 40 -3.84 -12.61 -2.69
C GLY A 40 -4.67 -11.34 -2.85
N TRP A 41 -5.36 -11.20 -3.98
CA TRP A 41 -6.27 -10.07 -4.24
C TRP A 41 -7.44 -9.96 -3.25
N ASN A 42 -7.70 -11.01 -2.46
CA ASN A 42 -8.76 -11.08 -1.45
C ASN A 42 -8.27 -10.79 -0.03
N CYS A 43 -7.01 -10.37 0.18
CA CYS A 43 -6.51 -9.92 1.49
C CYS A 43 -7.41 -8.85 2.16
N HIS A 44 -8.13 -8.05 1.37
CA HIS A 44 -9.05 -7.03 1.87
C HIS A 44 -10.20 -7.61 2.73
N GLU A 45 -10.63 -8.85 2.48
CA GLU A 45 -11.65 -9.52 3.30
C GLU A 45 -11.12 -9.83 4.71
N ALA A 46 -9.85 -10.25 4.81
CA ALA A 46 -9.18 -10.42 6.10
C ALA A 46 -9.02 -9.08 6.83
N PHE A 47 -8.60 -8.02 6.12
CA PHE A 47 -8.47 -6.67 6.69
C PHE A 47 -9.78 -6.16 7.26
N LYS A 48 -10.89 -6.37 6.53
CA LYS A 48 -12.24 -6.01 6.97
C LYS A 48 -12.60 -6.65 8.30
N GLN A 49 -12.39 -7.96 8.45
CA GLN A 49 -12.65 -8.68 9.69
C GLN A 49 -11.77 -8.18 10.84
N VAL A 50 -10.45 -8.07 10.63
CA VAL A 50 -9.53 -7.58 11.66
C VAL A 50 -9.92 -6.17 12.11
N ARG A 51 -10.28 -5.30 11.16
CA ARG A 51 -10.69 -3.93 11.43
C ARG A 51 -12.01 -3.86 12.19
N TRP A 52 -12.97 -4.72 11.88
CA TRP A 52 -14.24 -4.85 12.63
C TRP A 52 -14.04 -5.20 14.10
N HIS A 53 -13.00 -5.96 14.43
CA HIS A 53 -12.62 -6.27 15.81
C HIS A 53 -11.69 -5.22 16.47
N ASP A 54 -11.47 -4.09 15.81
CA ASP A 54 -10.60 -2.99 16.26
C ASP A 54 -9.14 -3.43 16.53
N LEU A 55 -8.65 -4.44 15.81
CA LEU A 55 -7.28 -4.92 15.91
C LEU A 55 -6.38 -4.33 14.82
N SER A 56 -5.06 -4.48 14.97
CA SER A 56 -4.07 -4.10 13.96
C SER A 56 -3.76 -5.26 13.03
N VAL A 57 -3.32 -4.96 11.80
CA VAL A 57 -3.01 -5.97 10.78
C VAL A 57 -1.49 -6.08 10.59
N ALA A 58 -0.99 -7.31 10.46
CA ALA A 58 0.34 -7.61 9.93
C ALA A 58 0.21 -8.30 8.58
N LEU A 59 0.53 -7.60 7.49
CA LEU A 59 0.53 -8.16 6.15
C LEU A 59 1.81 -8.98 5.91
N PHE A 60 1.65 -10.25 5.57
CA PHE A 60 2.73 -11.19 5.36
C PHE A 60 2.95 -11.48 3.87
N ALA A 61 4.22 -11.49 3.48
CA ALA A 61 4.70 -11.77 2.13
C ALA A 61 4.04 -10.95 0.98
N PRO A 62 3.99 -9.61 1.06
CA PRO A 62 3.41 -8.77 0.00
C PRO A 62 4.17 -8.83 -1.34
N GLY A 63 5.38 -9.40 -1.38
CA GLY A 63 6.12 -9.68 -2.63
C GLY A 63 5.32 -10.53 -3.63
N TRP A 64 4.38 -11.35 -3.15
CA TRP A 64 3.44 -12.12 -3.96
C TRP A 64 2.79 -11.31 -5.08
N ILE A 65 2.46 -10.03 -4.82
CA ILE A 65 1.79 -9.16 -5.81
C ILE A 65 2.63 -9.04 -7.09
N VAL A 66 3.95 -8.92 -6.94
CA VAL A 66 4.90 -8.83 -8.05
C VAL A 66 5.11 -10.20 -8.70
N GLU A 67 5.10 -11.28 -7.92
CA GLU A 67 5.25 -12.66 -8.42
C GLU A 67 4.06 -13.09 -9.31
N GLN A 68 2.86 -12.55 -9.08
CA GLN A 68 1.70 -12.83 -9.94
C GLN A 68 1.74 -12.09 -11.29
N MET A 69 2.80 -11.33 -11.55
CA MET A 69 2.90 -10.54 -12.77
C MET A 69 3.60 -11.34 -13.88
N PRO A 70 3.10 -11.27 -15.12
CA PRO A 70 3.76 -11.88 -16.26
C PRO A 70 5.20 -11.39 -16.37
N HIS A 71 6.09 -12.24 -16.84
CA HIS A 71 7.44 -11.82 -17.21
C HIS A 71 7.35 -11.12 -18.57
N ARG A 72 7.04 -9.81 -18.57
CA ARG A 72 7.03 -8.94 -19.75
C ARG A 72 8.08 -7.85 -19.59
N ASP A 73 8.33 -7.14 -20.70
CA ASP A 73 9.27 -6.02 -20.76
C ASP A 73 9.13 -5.07 -19.56
N ILE A 74 10.27 -4.62 -19.01
CA ILE A 74 10.36 -3.88 -17.75
C ILE A 74 9.40 -2.70 -17.72
N ILE A 75 9.19 -1.99 -18.84
CA ILE A 75 8.31 -0.82 -18.90
C ILE A 75 6.84 -1.23 -18.78
N VAL A 76 6.42 -2.28 -19.51
CA VAL A 76 5.06 -2.82 -19.46
C VAL A 76 4.80 -3.45 -18.09
N ASN A 77 5.80 -4.14 -17.53
CA ASN A 77 5.74 -4.67 -16.19
C ASN A 77 5.72 -3.58 -15.13
N SER A 78 6.49 -2.51 -15.24
CA SER A 78 6.44 -1.39 -14.31
C SER A 78 5.07 -0.73 -14.31
N LEU A 79 4.43 -0.58 -15.48
CA LEU A 79 3.10 0.02 -15.58
C LEU A 79 1.99 -0.88 -15.07
N ARG A 80 2.01 -2.15 -15.47
CA ARG A 80 1.04 -3.14 -15.02
C ARG A 80 1.22 -3.46 -13.54
N SER A 81 2.47 -3.52 -13.08
CA SER A 81 2.87 -3.58 -11.67
C SER A 81 2.33 -2.40 -10.91
N LEU A 82 2.60 -1.19 -11.35
CA LEU A 82 2.04 -0.02 -10.71
C LEU A 82 0.51 -0.12 -10.62
N PHE A 83 -0.19 -0.56 -11.68
CA PHE A 83 -1.64 -0.71 -11.66
C PHE A 83 -2.13 -1.78 -10.67
N SER A 84 -1.64 -3.03 -10.76
CA SER A 84 -2.14 -4.10 -9.88
C SER A 84 -1.68 -3.89 -8.44
N VAL A 85 -0.46 -3.39 -8.23
CA VAL A 85 0.05 -3.03 -6.90
C VAL A 85 -0.81 -1.91 -6.31
N GLN A 86 -1.06 -0.83 -7.06
CA GLN A 86 -1.93 0.25 -6.60
C GLN A 86 -3.33 -0.27 -6.29
N TRP A 87 -3.92 -1.07 -7.17
CA TRP A 87 -5.25 -1.63 -6.97
C TRP A 87 -5.34 -2.52 -5.72
N PHE A 88 -4.30 -3.32 -5.45
CA PHE A 88 -4.21 -4.09 -4.21
C PHE A 88 -4.21 -3.16 -2.99
N TRP A 89 -3.35 -2.14 -2.98
CA TRP A 89 -3.26 -1.21 -1.85
C TRP A 89 -4.51 -0.34 -1.69
N ASP A 90 -5.18 0.06 -2.77
CA ASP A 90 -6.44 0.82 -2.75
C ASP A 90 -7.58 0.04 -2.07
N ARG A 91 -7.58 -1.29 -2.22
CA ARG A 91 -8.54 -2.14 -1.50
C ARG A 91 -8.23 -2.23 -0.02
N LEU A 92 -6.96 -2.16 0.37
CA LEU A 92 -6.53 -2.24 1.76
C LEU A 92 -6.62 -0.90 2.50
N ILE A 93 -6.35 0.23 1.81
CA ILE A 93 -6.31 1.58 2.41
C ILE A 93 -7.64 1.94 3.09
N SER A 94 -8.76 1.39 2.60
CA SER A 94 -10.09 1.60 3.20
C SER A 94 -10.21 1.07 4.64
N TYR A 95 -9.30 0.18 5.06
CA TYR A 95 -9.30 -0.46 6.38
C TYR A 95 -8.15 0.01 7.28
N VAL A 96 -7.27 0.89 6.81
CA VAL A 96 -6.13 1.40 7.58
C VAL A 96 -6.09 2.93 7.54
N HIS A 97 -5.39 3.53 8.50
CA HIS A 97 -5.20 4.98 8.51
C HIS A 97 -3.93 5.36 7.74
N PRO A 98 -4.01 6.15 6.66
CA PRO A 98 -2.81 6.70 6.03
C PRO A 98 -2.15 7.72 6.96
N HIS A 99 -0.83 7.72 7.02
CA HIS A 99 -0.09 8.69 7.82
C HIS A 99 0.05 10.00 7.02
N PRO A 100 -0.38 11.15 7.58
CA PRO A 100 -0.25 12.42 6.90
C PRO A 100 1.22 12.86 6.86
N LEU A 101 1.56 13.66 5.84
CA LEU A 101 2.84 14.36 5.80
C LEU A 101 2.78 15.56 6.75
N THR A 102 3.72 15.63 7.69
CA THR A 102 3.72 16.62 8.78
C THR A 102 4.86 17.64 8.69
N THR A 103 5.79 17.48 7.77
CA THR A 103 7.01 18.30 7.64
C THR A 103 7.14 18.93 6.26
N LEU A 104 7.58 20.19 6.24
CA LEU A 104 7.87 20.99 5.04
C LEU A 104 9.35 21.47 5.07
N PRO A 105 9.97 21.78 3.91
CA PRO A 105 9.40 21.74 2.56
C PRO A 105 9.24 20.31 2.04
N LEU A 106 8.22 20.13 1.18
CA LEU A 106 8.03 18.87 0.47
C LEU A 106 8.71 18.98 -0.90
N GLU A 107 9.67 18.10 -1.16
CA GLU A 107 10.37 18.01 -2.44
C GLU A 107 10.31 16.58 -2.95
N THR A 108 9.82 16.39 -4.18
CA THR A 108 9.80 15.10 -4.85
C THR A 108 9.83 15.27 -6.36
N ASN A 109 10.52 14.35 -7.04
CA ASN A 109 10.49 14.19 -8.49
C ASN A 109 9.80 12.87 -8.91
N PHE A 110 9.09 12.25 -7.97
CA PHE A 110 8.39 10.97 -8.12
C PHE A 110 9.28 9.81 -8.59
N SER A 111 10.60 9.87 -8.37
CA SER A 111 11.48 8.76 -8.72
C SER A 111 11.08 7.49 -7.97
N HIS A 112 10.92 6.39 -8.69
CA HIS A 112 10.69 5.06 -8.12
C HIS A 112 12.00 4.30 -7.84
N GLY A 113 13.15 4.99 -7.91
CA GLY A 113 14.46 4.36 -7.73
C GLY A 113 14.96 3.58 -8.94
N TYR A 114 14.26 3.59 -10.07
CA TYR A 114 14.73 3.01 -11.32
C TYR A 114 15.70 3.96 -12.02
N ILE A 115 16.88 3.45 -12.39
CA ILE A 115 17.94 4.18 -13.08
C ILE A 115 18.27 3.43 -14.37
N GLN A 116 18.29 4.16 -15.47
CA GLN A 116 18.72 3.67 -16.77
C GLN A 116 19.82 4.56 -17.32
N ASP A 117 20.98 3.97 -17.61
CA ASP A 117 22.15 4.64 -18.17
C ASP A 117 22.63 3.84 -19.40
N GLY A 118 22.26 4.31 -20.59
CA GLY A 118 22.37 3.52 -21.82
C GLY A 118 21.60 2.20 -21.72
N GLU A 119 22.34 1.09 -21.83
CA GLU A 119 21.81 -0.27 -21.69
C GLU A 119 21.74 -0.76 -20.24
N ASN A 120 22.44 -0.09 -19.30
CA ASN A 120 22.47 -0.50 -17.90
C ASN A 120 21.16 -0.10 -17.19
N LYS A 121 20.45 -1.10 -16.67
CA LYS A 121 19.19 -0.94 -15.92
C LYS A 121 19.38 -1.42 -14.49
N ARG A 122 19.08 -0.57 -13.51
CA ARG A 122 19.20 -0.92 -12.08
C ARG A 122 18.14 -0.25 -11.23
N TYR A 123 17.85 -0.86 -10.08
CA TYR A 123 17.07 -0.24 -9.01
C TYR A 123 18.00 0.20 -7.88
N ASN A 124 17.85 1.44 -7.44
CA ASN A 124 18.44 1.97 -6.22
C ASN A 124 17.33 2.57 -5.34
N MET A 125 16.92 1.84 -4.31
CA MET A 125 15.84 2.30 -3.44
C MET A 125 16.24 3.52 -2.59
N SER A 126 17.53 3.85 -2.45
CA SER A 126 17.97 5.08 -1.78
C SER A 126 17.63 6.34 -2.57
N THR A 127 17.32 6.22 -3.87
CA THR A 127 16.91 7.34 -4.71
C THR A 127 15.39 7.41 -4.91
N ALA A 128 14.63 6.44 -4.38
CA ALA A 128 13.18 6.48 -4.40
C ALA A 128 12.67 7.70 -3.61
N LYS A 129 11.76 8.46 -4.20
CA LYS A 129 11.16 9.66 -3.61
C LYS A 129 9.68 9.46 -3.32
N LEU A 130 9.10 10.40 -2.58
CA LEU A 130 7.69 10.40 -2.22
C LEU A 130 6.81 10.26 -3.47
N GLN A 131 5.88 9.31 -3.42
CA GLN A 131 4.94 9.05 -4.49
C GLN A 131 3.60 9.77 -4.27
N PRO A 132 2.82 10.02 -5.33
CA PRO A 132 1.48 10.59 -5.20
C PRO A 132 0.62 9.72 -4.27
N HIS A 133 -0.11 10.35 -3.33
CA HIS A 133 -0.93 9.62 -2.36
C HIS A 133 -2.26 9.12 -2.97
N TYR A 134 -2.77 9.81 -3.99
CA TYR A 134 -3.96 9.44 -4.73
C TYR A 134 -3.76 9.70 -6.22
N LEU A 135 -3.83 8.64 -7.01
CA LEU A 135 -4.19 8.76 -8.42
C LEU A 135 -5.71 8.60 -8.46
N ALA A 136 -6.42 9.62 -8.96
CA ALA A 136 -7.86 9.50 -9.15
C ALA A 136 -8.16 8.25 -10.00
N THR A 137 -9.27 7.56 -9.71
CA THR A 137 -9.74 6.44 -10.51
C THR A 137 -9.74 6.84 -11.99
N GLY A 138 -8.97 6.12 -12.82
CA GLY A 138 -8.84 6.42 -14.25
C GLY A 138 -7.63 7.28 -14.64
N VAL A 139 -6.81 7.75 -13.70
CA VAL A 139 -5.53 8.41 -14.00
C VAL A 139 -4.42 7.37 -13.99
N PHE A 140 -3.88 7.09 -15.18
CA PHE A 140 -2.84 6.09 -15.39
C PHE A 140 -1.53 6.77 -15.76
N PRO A 141 -0.58 6.93 -14.81
CA PRO A 141 0.74 7.42 -15.12
C PRO A 141 1.41 6.46 -16.11
N LYS A 142 2.01 6.99 -17.17
CA LYS A 142 2.93 6.26 -18.05
C LYS A 142 4.32 6.25 -17.42
N SER A 143 5.12 5.23 -17.69
CA SER A 143 6.53 5.22 -17.29
C SER A 143 7.32 5.95 -18.37
N GLY A 144 7.98 7.04 -18.00
CA GLY A 144 8.93 7.76 -18.84
C GLY A 144 10.35 7.23 -18.71
N GLY A 145 10.53 5.98 -18.27
CA GLY A 145 11.80 5.47 -17.79
C GLY A 145 12.02 5.85 -16.32
N VAL A 146 12.67 6.99 -16.07
CA VAL A 146 13.11 7.40 -14.72
C VAL A 146 11.97 8.01 -13.87
N HIS A 147 10.94 8.56 -14.52
CA HIS A 147 9.85 9.28 -13.88
C HIS A 147 8.48 8.74 -14.30
N LEU A 148 7.48 8.97 -13.44
CA LEU A 148 6.08 8.84 -13.81
C LEU A 148 5.65 10.03 -14.67
N ILE A 149 4.98 9.74 -15.79
CA ILE A 149 4.36 10.72 -16.68
C ILE A 149 2.85 10.67 -16.45
N LEU A 150 2.27 11.73 -15.87
CA LEU A 150 0.82 11.82 -15.70
C LEU A 150 0.13 12.18 -17.04
N PRO A 151 -1.05 11.59 -17.35
CA PRO A 151 -1.75 11.84 -18.60
C PRO A 151 -2.48 13.21 -18.58
N GLY A 152 -1.78 14.27 -19.02
CA GLY A 152 -2.38 15.58 -19.35
C GLY A 152 -2.73 16.49 -18.16
N PRO A 153 -3.52 17.57 -18.36
CA PRO A 153 -4.05 18.40 -17.29
C PRO A 153 -5.34 17.78 -16.72
N GLY A 154 -5.21 16.90 -15.73
CA GLY A 154 -6.32 16.38 -14.90
C GLY A 154 -6.33 17.00 -13.51
N GLN A 155 -7.44 16.85 -12.78
CA GLN A 155 -7.46 17.17 -11.35
C GLN A 155 -6.68 16.09 -10.58
N TYR A 156 -5.42 16.37 -10.25
CA TYR A 156 -4.58 15.52 -9.43
C TYR A 156 -4.50 16.07 -8.01
N LYS A 157 -5.00 15.33 -7.02
CA LYS A 157 -4.65 15.59 -5.62
C LYS A 157 -3.31 14.90 -5.33
N LEU A 158 -2.22 15.55 -5.76
CA LEU A 158 -0.85 15.04 -5.59
C LEU A 158 -0.51 14.81 -4.12
N VAL A 159 -1.00 15.70 -3.24
CA VAL A 159 -0.81 15.63 -1.80
C VAL A 159 -2.05 16.22 -1.12
N ASN A 160 -2.54 15.57 -0.07
CA ASN A 160 -3.62 16.12 0.77
C ASN A 160 -3.02 16.50 2.13
N PHE A 161 -2.83 17.80 2.37
CA PHE A 161 -2.37 18.30 3.66
C PHE A 161 -3.59 18.56 4.55
N LYS A 162 -3.69 17.84 5.67
CA LYS A 162 -4.54 18.27 6.79
C LYS A 162 -3.66 19.07 7.73
N PHE A 163 -3.76 20.40 7.69
CA PHE A 163 -3.24 21.23 8.78
C PHE A 163 -4.07 20.92 10.03
N LEU A 164 -3.48 20.22 10.98
CA LEU A 164 -4.02 20.18 12.34
C LEU A 164 -3.90 21.60 12.88
N ARG A 165 -5.03 22.30 13.04
CA ARG A 165 -5.02 23.57 13.77
C ARG A 165 -4.46 23.29 15.17
N PRO A 166 -3.59 24.14 15.73
CA PRO A 166 -3.23 24.03 17.12
C PRO A 166 -4.53 24.13 17.93
N MET A 167 -4.83 23.10 18.73
CA MET A 167 -5.84 23.22 19.77
C MET A 167 -5.25 24.20 20.79
N HIS A 168 -5.80 25.41 20.84
CA HIS A 168 -5.67 26.24 22.02
C HIS A 168 -6.47 25.55 23.12
N PHE A 169 -5.76 25.16 24.18
CA PHE A 169 -6.34 24.69 25.44
C PHE A 169 -7.09 25.83 26.14
#